data_AF-A0A964VKH2-F1
#
_entry.id   AF-A0A964VKH2-F1
#
_cell.length_a   1.000
_cell.length_b   1.000
_cell.length_c   1.000
_cell.angle_alpha   90.00
_cell.angle_beta   90.00
_cell.angle_gamma   90.00
#
_symmetry.space_group_name_H-M   'P 1'
#
loop_
_entity.id
_entity.type
_entity.pdbx_description
1 polymer ?
#
loop_
_entity_poly.entity_id
_entity_poly.type
_entity_poly.pdbx_seq_one_letter_code
_entity_poly.pdbx_strand_id
1 'polypeptide(L)'
;MRNTLETRLGMFFALAFISAAIIFEMIGGLDSFKGGYNVRAHFNNIQELKTGDSVKMAGVQIGRVGDITLASNKVEVSLKLTKPGQVKTDSKATIKFVGLLGQNYIAIDFGSPTAPVATENALIETAEQVDLSTIMVKLDNVATGVENLTKSFSGDSINNLIGPFTDFLKENNPKLSAILSNLQNVSTQIAKGEGTAGKLIFEDQLYHSLLSTVTNLNTTSDEIKLTISQARGVIEQISAGQGTLGKLAKDDTLYREATTGMTNFKEILQKMNQGQGSVGKLINDESLYKNAKMTLQKVEKATEGLEDQGPLSILGTIMGSLF
;
A
#
# COMPACT_ATOMS: atom_id res chain seq x y z
N MET A 1 -53.55 -34.72 95.92
CA MET A 1 -53.78 -34.10 94.60
C MET A 1 -52.78 -32.95 94.41
N ARG A 2 -51.54 -33.27 94.06
CA ARG A 2 -50.53 -32.31 93.61
C ARG A 2 -50.09 -32.78 92.22
N ASN A 3 -49.86 -31.86 91.29
CA ASN A 3 -49.27 -32.07 89.94
C ASN A 3 -50.18 -32.05 88.71
N THR A 4 -51.33 -31.38 88.77
CA THR A 4 -52.01 -30.99 87.52
C THR A 4 -51.33 -29.81 86.83
N LEU A 5 -50.76 -28.86 87.60
CA LEU A 5 -50.03 -27.70 87.06
C LEU A 5 -48.65 -28.08 86.49
N GLU A 6 -47.87 -28.89 87.22
CA GLU A 6 -46.54 -29.33 86.79
C GLU A 6 -46.59 -30.16 85.51
N THR A 7 -47.55 -31.08 85.39
CA THR A 7 -47.73 -31.90 84.18
C THR A 7 -48.15 -31.06 82.97
N ARG A 8 -49.03 -30.07 83.15
CA ARG A 8 -49.43 -29.14 82.07
C ARG A 8 -48.27 -28.25 81.63
N LEU A 9 -47.44 -27.80 82.58
CA LEU A 9 -46.27 -26.98 82.30
C LEU A 9 -45.21 -27.80 81.55
N GLY A 10 -44.94 -29.03 82.00
CA GLY A 10 -44.03 -29.95 81.30
C GLY A 10 -44.49 -30.26 79.87
N MET A 11 -45.79 -30.48 79.67
CA MET A 11 -46.35 -30.71 78.33
C MET A 11 -46.24 -29.46 77.43
N PHE A 12 -46.44 -28.26 77.98
CA PHE A 12 -46.26 -27.01 77.23
C PHE A 12 -44.81 -26.83 76.76
N PHE A 13 -43.83 -27.03 77.65
CA PHE A 13 -42.41 -26.93 77.27
C PHE A 13 -42.00 -28.03 76.28
N ALA A 14 -42.51 -29.26 76.42
CA ALA A 14 -42.25 -30.32 75.47
C ALA A 14 -42.81 -29.97 74.08
N LEU A 15 -44.05 -29.47 74.01
CA LEU A 15 -44.64 -29.00 72.76
C LEU A 15 -43.88 -27.82 72.16
N ALA A 16 -43.47 -26.85 72.99
CA ALA A 16 -42.68 -25.70 72.53
C ALA A 16 -41.33 -26.14 71.96
N PHE A 17 -40.66 -27.12 72.58
CA PHE A 17 -39.39 -27.66 72.09
C PHE A 17 -39.57 -28.43 70.78
N ILE A 18 -40.65 -29.22 70.65
CA ILE A 18 -40.99 -29.91 69.40
C ILE A 18 -41.31 -28.90 68.29
N SER A 19 -42.10 -27.86 68.58
CA SER A 19 -42.38 -26.79 67.63
C SER A 19 -41.11 -26.04 67.23
N ALA A 20 -40.23 -25.73 68.17
CA ALA A 20 -38.93 -25.10 67.89
C ALA A 20 -38.04 -26.01 67.03
N ALA A 21 -38.00 -27.32 67.30
CA ALA A 21 -37.25 -28.28 66.49
C ALA A 21 -37.80 -28.38 65.06
N ILE A 22 -39.13 -28.40 64.89
CA ILE A 22 -39.79 -28.40 63.58
C ILE A 22 -39.49 -27.10 62.82
N ILE A 23 -39.56 -25.94 63.49
CA ILE A 23 -39.23 -24.64 62.88
C ILE A 23 -37.75 -24.61 62.47
N PHE A 24 -36.84 -25.11 63.32
CA PHE A 24 -35.41 -25.18 63.04
C PHE A 24 -35.09 -26.10 61.85
N GLU A 25 -35.80 -27.22 61.73
CA GLU A 25 -35.72 -28.12 60.58
C GLU A 25 -36.27 -27.47 59.30
N MET A 26 -37.39 -26.74 59.40
CA MET A 26 -38.04 -26.08 58.26
C MET A 26 -37.22 -24.90 57.70
N ILE A 27 -36.40 -24.25 58.54
CA ILE A 27 -35.42 -23.21 58.12
C ILE A 27 -34.15 -23.85 57.49
N GLY A 28 -34.01 -25.18 57.54
CA GLY A 28 -32.92 -25.91 56.89
C GLY A 28 -31.69 -26.12 57.76
N GLY A 29 -31.79 -25.99 59.10
CA GLY A 29 -30.66 -26.14 60.02
C GLY A 29 -29.95 -27.51 59.96
N LEU A 30 -30.64 -28.56 59.50
CA LEU A 30 -30.11 -29.92 59.38
C LEU A 30 -29.43 -30.22 58.03
N ASP A 31 -29.63 -29.40 56.99
CA ASP A 31 -28.97 -29.62 55.68
C ASP A 31 -27.47 -29.29 55.69
N SER A 32 -26.96 -28.70 56.78
CA SER A 32 -25.53 -28.57 57.07
C SER A 32 -24.83 -29.94 57.20
N PHE A 33 -25.54 -31.00 57.59
CA PHE A 33 -24.97 -32.34 57.85
C PHE A 33 -24.91 -33.29 56.65
N LYS A 34 -25.51 -32.94 55.50
CA LYS A 34 -25.30 -33.68 54.26
C LYS A 34 -23.94 -33.28 53.67
N GLY A 35 -23.06 -34.27 53.47
CA GLY A 35 -21.79 -34.08 52.79
C GLY A 35 -21.98 -33.37 51.45
N GLY A 36 -21.05 -32.49 51.12
CA GLY A 36 -21.13 -31.62 49.94
C GLY A 36 -19.94 -30.69 49.88
N TYR A 37 -19.85 -29.94 48.79
CA TYR A 37 -18.82 -28.93 48.56
C TYR A 37 -19.49 -27.64 48.07
N ASN A 38 -18.89 -26.50 48.39
CA ASN A 38 -19.38 -25.21 47.96
C ASN A 38 -18.66 -24.77 46.69
N VAL A 39 -19.39 -24.18 45.76
CA VAL A 39 -18.83 -23.46 44.60
C VAL A 39 -19.44 -22.08 44.52
N ARG A 40 -18.72 -21.13 43.93
CA ARG A 40 -19.13 -19.72 43.84
C ARG A 40 -19.44 -19.36 42.40
N ALA A 41 -20.44 -18.50 42.21
CA ALA A 41 -20.84 -17.97 40.92
C ALA A 41 -21.09 -16.46 41.05
N HIS A 42 -20.69 -15.67 40.05
CA HIS A 42 -20.81 -14.21 40.07
C HIS A 42 -21.79 -13.72 39.01
N PHE A 43 -22.97 -13.26 39.43
CA PHE A 43 -24.00 -12.73 38.53
C PHE A 43 -24.04 -11.21 38.57
N ASN A 44 -24.38 -10.54 37.46
CA ASN A 44 -24.63 -9.10 37.49
C ASN A 44 -26.01 -8.77 38.09
N ASN A 45 -27.00 -9.65 37.87
CA ASN A 45 -28.35 -9.54 38.45
C ASN A 45 -28.86 -10.95 38.79
N ILE A 46 -29.46 -11.11 39.97
CA ILE A 46 -29.95 -12.40 40.46
C ILE A 46 -31.46 -12.65 40.28
N GLN A 47 -32.21 -11.79 39.60
CA GLN A 47 -33.62 -12.01 39.20
C GLN A 47 -34.54 -12.55 40.32
N GLU A 48 -34.38 -12.10 41.57
CA GLU A 48 -35.10 -12.61 42.77
C GLU A 48 -34.72 -14.04 43.23
N LEU A 49 -33.50 -14.50 42.96
CA LEU A 49 -32.94 -15.71 43.57
C LEU A 49 -32.85 -15.56 45.10
N LYS A 50 -33.21 -16.62 45.83
CA LYS A 50 -33.20 -16.66 47.30
C LYS A 50 -32.32 -17.79 47.81
N THR A 51 -31.78 -17.61 49.02
CA THR A 51 -31.13 -18.70 49.75
C THR A 51 -32.10 -19.87 49.91
N GLY A 52 -31.62 -21.08 49.65
CA GLY A 52 -32.41 -22.31 49.63
C GLY A 52 -32.98 -22.70 48.27
N ASP A 53 -32.93 -21.82 47.26
CA ASP A 53 -33.37 -22.16 45.90
C ASP A 53 -32.61 -23.36 45.34
N SER A 54 -33.25 -24.10 44.45
CA SER A 54 -32.68 -25.35 43.94
C SER A 54 -31.53 -25.08 42.97
N VAL A 55 -30.50 -25.91 43.02
CA VAL A 55 -29.46 -25.98 41.99
C VAL A 55 -29.64 -27.29 41.23
N LYS A 56 -29.83 -27.20 39.91
CA LYS A 56 -30.16 -28.33 39.04
C LYS A 56 -29.17 -28.47 37.90
N MET A 57 -28.88 -29.71 37.52
CA MET A 57 -28.12 -30.05 36.32
C MET A 57 -28.98 -30.99 35.48
N ALA A 58 -29.21 -30.63 34.21
CA ALA A 58 -30.10 -31.35 33.30
C ALA A 58 -31.50 -31.65 33.90
N GLY A 59 -32.03 -30.74 34.74
CA GLY A 59 -33.31 -30.90 35.43
C GLY A 59 -33.27 -31.68 36.74
N VAL A 60 -32.16 -32.35 37.06
CA VAL A 60 -31.97 -33.09 38.31
C VAL A 60 -31.39 -32.18 39.38
N GLN A 61 -31.96 -32.18 40.58
CA GLN A 61 -31.44 -31.39 41.69
C GLN A 61 -30.10 -31.97 42.20
N ILE A 62 -29.07 -31.13 42.19
CA ILE A 62 -27.69 -31.47 42.61
C ILE A 62 -27.20 -30.63 43.79
N GLY A 63 -27.98 -29.64 44.23
CA GLY A 63 -27.61 -28.76 45.32
C GLY A 63 -28.68 -27.73 45.66
N ARG A 64 -28.27 -26.74 46.46
CA ARG A 64 -29.07 -25.57 46.83
C ARG A 64 -28.22 -24.31 46.86
N VAL A 65 -28.87 -23.17 46.67
CA VAL A 65 -28.29 -21.85 46.84
C VAL A 65 -28.03 -21.64 48.34
N GLY A 66 -26.79 -21.32 48.67
CA GLY A 66 -26.35 -20.92 50.00
C GLY A 66 -26.46 -19.41 50.17
N ASP A 67 -25.38 -18.79 50.62
CA ASP A 67 -25.33 -17.36 50.85
C ASP A 67 -25.26 -16.56 49.55
N ILE A 68 -25.95 -15.41 49.56
CA ILE A 68 -25.97 -14.42 48.49
C ILE A 68 -25.38 -13.13 49.05
N THR A 69 -24.28 -12.67 48.48
CA THR A 69 -23.57 -11.47 48.96
C THR A 69 -23.28 -10.52 47.81
N LEU A 70 -23.30 -9.22 48.07
CA LEU A 70 -22.92 -8.22 47.09
C LEU A 70 -21.39 -8.03 47.13
N ALA A 71 -20.72 -8.35 46.03
CA ALA A 71 -19.28 -8.26 45.87
C ALA A 71 -18.93 -7.15 44.86
N SER A 72 -18.55 -5.96 45.36
CA SER A 72 -18.16 -4.76 44.59
C SER A 72 -19.15 -4.31 43.51
N ASN A 73 -19.22 -5.02 42.38
CA ASN A 73 -20.09 -4.73 41.23
C ASN A 73 -20.82 -5.98 40.69
N LYS A 74 -20.80 -7.08 41.44
CA LYS A 74 -21.49 -8.32 41.11
C LYS A 74 -22.12 -8.91 42.37
N VAL A 75 -23.05 -9.83 42.18
CA VAL A 75 -23.60 -10.64 43.26
C VAL A 75 -22.87 -11.98 43.28
N GLU A 76 -22.15 -12.25 44.36
CA GLU A 76 -21.55 -13.55 44.61
C GLU A 76 -22.59 -14.46 45.26
N VAL A 77 -22.84 -15.59 44.60
CA VAL A 77 -23.77 -16.62 45.06
C VAL A 77 -22.96 -17.87 45.39
N SER A 78 -23.05 -18.33 46.63
CA SER A 78 -22.51 -19.62 47.08
C SER A 78 -23.51 -20.72 46.75
N LEU A 79 -23.04 -21.82 46.17
CA LEU A 79 -23.83 -22.97 45.77
C LEU A 79 -23.33 -24.19 46.54
N LYS A 80 -24.20 -24.77 47.36
CA LYS A 80 -23.89 -25.99 48.10
C LYS A 80 -24.31 -27.20 47.27
N LEU A 81 -23.33 -27.95 46.77
CA LEU A 81 -23.54 -29.12 45.93
C LEU A 81 -23.40 -30.41 46.75
N THR A 82 -24.32 -31.35 46.59
CA THR A 82 -24.35 -32.60 47.37
C THR A 82 -23.70 -33.78 46.67
N LYS A 83 -23.45 -33.68 45.36
CA LYS A 83 -22.83 -34.74 44.55
C LYS A 83 -21.46 -34.29 44.01
N PRO A 84 -20.33 -34.78 44.57
CA PRO A 84 -19.00 -34.46 44.05
C PRO A 84 -18.78 -35.04 42.65
N GLY A 85 -18.00 -34.35 41.82
CA GLY A 85 -17.53 -34.87 40.52
C GLY A 85 -18.36 -34.53 39.28
N GLN A 86 -19.52 -33.88 39.41
CA GLN A 86 -20.39 -33.56 38.26
C GLN A 86 -20.20 -32.16 37.70
N VAL A 87 -19.84 -31.19 38.53
CA VAL A 87 -19.63 -29.79 38.12
C VAL A 87 -18.16 -29.56 37.84
N LYS A 88 -17.87 -28.89 36.73
CA LYS A 88 -16.53 -28.55 36.28
C LYS A 88 -16.26 -27.06 36.46
N THR A 89 -14.99 -26.66 36.42
CA THR A 89 -14.62 -25.25 36.57
C THR A 89 -15.14 -24.37 35.42
N ASP A 90 -15.36 -24.96 34.25
CA ASP A 90 -15.92 -24.29 33.06
C ASP A 90 -17.44 -24.50 32.90
N SER A 91 -18.09 -25.13 33.88
CA SER A 91 -19.54 -25.25 33.89
C SER A 91 -20.18 -23.86 34.00
N LYS A 92 -21.23 -23.60 33.22
CA LYS A 92 -21.97 -22.34 33.25
C LYS A 92 -23.22 -22.46 34.12
N ALA A 93 -23.26 -21.62 35.14
CA ALA A 93 -24.44 -21.41 35.96
C ALA A 93 -25.35 -20.34 35.32
N THR A 94 -26.61 -20.68 35.11
CA THR A 94 -27.63 -19.79 34.56
C THR A 94 -28.82 -19.76 35.51
N ILE A 95 -29.27 -18.58 35.93
CA ILE A 95 -30.52 -18.44 36.68
C ILE A 95 -31.68 -18.69 35.72
N LYS A 96 -32.59 -19.59 36.07
CA LYS A 96 -33.79 -19.91 35.31
C LYS A 96 -35.03 -19.81 36.20
N PHE A 97 -36.12 -19.39 35.60
CA PHE A 97 -37.41 -19.28 36.26
C PHE A 97 -38.26 -20.53 36.02
N VAL A 98 -38.97 -21.02 37.06
CA VAL A 98 -39.92 -22.13 36.92
C VAL A 98 -41.33 -21.58 36.67
N GLY A 99 -41.75 -21.48 35.41
CA GLY A 99 -43.17 -21.19 35.08
C GLY A 99 -43.54 -19.70 35.15
N LEU A 100 -44.77 -19.36 35.59
CA LEU A 100 -45.25 -17.96 35.76
C LEU A 100 -45.39 -17.54 37.24
N LEU A 101 -45.38 -18.51 38.15
CA LEU A 101 -45.62 -18.34 39.59
C LEU A 101 -44.58 -19.07 40.45
N GLY A 102 -43.58 -19.72 39.84
CA GLY A 102 -42.62 -20.55 40.55
C GLY A 102 -41.41 -19.76 41.03
N GLN A 103 -40.60 -20.42 41.84
CA GLN A 103 -39.32 -19.87 42.32
C GLN A 103 -38.23 -19.95 41.25
N ASN A 104 -37.20 -19.12 41.40
CA ASN A 104 -35.99 -19.21 40.61
C ASN A 104 -35.17 -20.45 41.00
N TYR A 105 -34.34 -20.91 40.07
CA TYR A 105 -33.35 -21.95 40.33
C TYR A 105 -32.11 -21.71 39.49
N ILE A 106 -30.98 -22.23 39.93
CA ILE A 106 -29.75 -22.20 39.13
C ILE A 106 -29.65 -23.49 38.33
N ALA A 107 -29.57 -23.36 37.01
CA ALA A 107 -29.22 -24.44 36.11
C ALA A 107 -27.71 -24.44 35.86
N ILE A 108 -27.04 -25.56 36.10
CA ILE A 108 -25.62 -25.76 35.80
C ILE A 108 -25.50 -26.72 34.61
N ASP A 109 -24.71 -26.36 33.61
CA ASP A 109 -24.37 -27.24 32.50
C ASP A 109 -23.20 -28.19 32.83
N PHE A 110 -22.95 -29.18 31.98
CA PHE A 110 -21.92 -30.18 32.22
C PHE A 110 -20.48 -29.68 32.03
N GLY A 111 -20.26 -28.48 31.48
CA GLY A 111 -18.94 -28.01 31.06
C GLY A 111 -18.28 -28.92 30.00
N SER A 112 -16.98 -28.76 29.77
CA SER A 112 -16.21 -29.54 28.79
C SER A 112 -15.70 -30.84 29.38
N PRO A 113 -15.71 -31.99 28.67
CA PRO A 113 -15.27 -33.28 29.21
C PRO A 113 -13.86 -33.27 29.82
N THR A 114 -12.95 -32.47 29.25
CA THR A 114 -11.54 -32.36 29.64
C THR A 114 -11.28 -31.36 30.78
N ALA A 115 -12.25 -30.51 31.13
CA ALA A 115 -12.03 -29.50 32.15
C ALA A 115 -11.99 -30.10 33.56
N PRO A 116 -11.19 -29.52 34.48
CA PRO A 116 -11.09 -29.97 35.87
C PRO A 116 -12.43 -29.95 36.60
N VAL A 117 -12.60 -30.89 37.54
CA VAL A 117 -13.74 -30.89 38.47
C VAL A 117 -13.64 -29.69 39.40
N ALA A 118 -14.76 -29.00 39.63
CA ALA A 118 -14.82 -27.90 40.57
C ALA A 118 -14.60 -28.41 42.01
N THR A 119 -13.64 -27.82 42.70
CA THR A 119 -13.30 -28.12 44.10
C THR A 119 -13.98 -27.14 45.05
N GLU A 120 -13.82 -27.34 46.36
CA GLU A 120 -14.34 -26.43 47.39
C GLU A 120 -13.95 -24.97 47.10
N ASN A 121 -14.93 -24.08 47.14
CA ASN A 121 -14.86 -22.65 46.87
C ASN A 121 -14.41 -22.25 45.45
N ALA A 122 -14.39 -23.20 44.49
CA ALA A 122 -14.09 -22.90 43.10
C ALA A 122 -15.11 -21.92 42.50
N LEU A 123 -14.63 -20.99 41.69
CA LEU A 123 -15.45 -20.06 40.93
C LEU A 123 -15.83 -20.70 39.59
N ILE A 124 -17.13 -20.81 39.32
CA ILE A 124 -17.66 -21.33 38.04
C ILE A 124 -18.16 -20.20 37.16
N GLU A 125 -18.21 -20.43 35.84
CA GLU A 125 -18.72 -19.45 34.89
C GLU A 125 -20.21 -19.20 35.06
N THR A 126 -20.68 -18.02 34.64
CA THR A 126 -22.10 -17.65 34.66
C THR A 126 -22.55 -17.22 33.29
N ALA A 127 -23.76 -17.62 32.91
CA ALA A 127 -24.44 -17.10 31.73
C ALA A 127 -25.74 -16.38 32.15
N GLU A 128 -26.01 -15.27 31.49
CA GLU A 128 -27.21 -14.48 31.73
C GLU A 128 -28.31 -14.88 30.75
N GLN A 129 -29.55 -14.97 31.22
CA GLN A 129 -30.68 -15.06 30.31
C GLN A 129 -30.98 -13.69 29.72
N VAL A 130 -31.27 -13.68 28.43
CA VAL A 130 -31.71 -12.48 27.72
C VAL A 130 -33.08 -12.08 28.26
N ASP A 131 -33.15 -10.90 28.86
CA ASP A 131 -34.40 -10.32 29.34
C ASP A 131 -35.30 -9.96 28.14
N LEU A 132 -36.56 -10.38 28.20
CA LEU A 132 -37.58 -10.04 27.20
C LEU A 132 -37.74 -8.51 27.07
N SER A 133 -37.55 -7.76 28.15
CA SER A 133 -37.55 -6.29 28.12
C SER A 133 -36.44 -5.76 27.20
N THR A 134 -35.25 -6.38 27.23
CA THR A 134 -34.12 -6.01 26.39
C THR A 134 -34.39 -6.37 24.93
N ILE A 135 -35.11 -7.47 24.66
CA ILE A 135 -35.57 -7.81 23.32
C ILE A 135 -36.55 -6.74 22.82
N MET A 136 -37.50 -6.29 23.64
CA MET A 136 -38.45 -5.24 23.27
C MET A 136 -37.76 -3.91 22.96
N VAL A 137 -36.76 -3.52 23.76
CA VAL A 137 -35.93 -2.33 23.48
C VAL A 137 -35.17 -2.48 22.17
N LYS A 138 -34.61 -3.67 21.89
CA LYS A 138 -33.95 -3.92 20.59
C LYS A 138 -34.93 -3.88 19.43
N LEU A 139 -36.16 -4.36 19.60
CA LEU A 139 -37.22 -4.29 18.59
C LEU A 139 -37.70 -2.85 18.35
N ASP A 140 -37.79 -2.04 19.40
CA ASP A 140 -38.11 -0.60 19.29
C ASP A 140 -37.04 0.16 18.50
N ASN A 141 -35.76 -0.16 18.72
CA ASN A 141 -34.67 0.39 17.92
C ASN A 141 -34.75 -0.02 16.44
N VAL A 142 -35.18 -1.25 16.15
CA VAL A 142 -35.42 -1.70 14.77
C VAL A 142 -36.59 -0.94 14.15
N ALA A 143 -37.70 -0.77 14.86
CA ALA A 143 -38.85 0.01 14.41
C ALA A 143 -38.45 1.46 14.11
N THR A 144 -37.68 2.09 15.00
CA THR A 144 -37.13 3.44 14.81
C THR A 144 -36.20 3.51 13.60
N GLY A 145 -35.35 2.50 13.40
CA GLY A 145 -34.47 2.41 12.23
C GLY A 145 -35.24 2.34 10.91
N VAL A 146 -36.33 1.57 10.87
CA VAL A 146 -37.22 1.48 9.71
C VAL A 146 -37.95 2.81 9.49
N GLU A 147 -38.45 3.46 10.54
CA GLU A 147 -39.10 4.77 10.45
C GLU A 147 -38.16 5.84 9.88
N ASN A 148 -36.90 5.86 10.32
CA ASN A 148 -35.88 6.78 9.83
C ASN A 148 -35.51 6.51 8.36
N LEU A 149 -35.44 5.25 7.95
CA LEU A 149 -35.30 4.87 6.53
C LEU A 149 -36.50 5.39 5.73
N THR A 150 -37.72 5.16 6.18
CA THR A 150 -38.93 5.66 5.50
C THR A 150 -38.96 7.20 5.41
N LYS A 151 -38.55 7.92 6.46
CA LYS A 151 -38.40 9.39 6.44
C LYS A 151 -37.32 9.86 5.47
N SER A 152 -36.23 9.10 5.31
CA SER A 152 -35.19 9.40 4.33
C SER A 152 -35.69 9.28 2.88
N PHE A 153 -36.70 8.44 2.64
CA PHE A 153 -37.40 8.31 1.35
C PHE A 153 -38.70 9.13 1.25
N SER A 154 -39.00 9.98 2.23
CA SER A 154 -40.17 10.86 2.15
C SER A 154 -39.95 11.99 1.14
N GLY A 155 -41.05 12.51 0.57
CA GLY A 155 -41.03 13.47 -0.53
C GLY A 155 -40.18 14.72 -0.29
N ASP A 156 -40.08 15.18 0.96
CA ASP A 156 -39.30 16.37 1.32
C ASP A 156 -37.78 16.12 1.27
N SER A 157 -37.32 14.96 1.74
CA SER A 157 -35.91 14.56 1.64
C SER A 157 -35.49 14.29 0.20
N ILE A 158 -36.39 13.70 -0.59
CA ILE A 158 -36.18 13.48 -2.02
C ILE A 158 -36.09 14.82 -2.76
N ASN A 159 -36.96 15.79 -2.45
CA ASN A 159 -36.88 17.13 -3.03
C ASN A 159 -35.55 17.84 -2.71
N ASN A 160 -35.02 17.66 -1.49
CA ASN A 160 -33.72 18.21 -1.09
C ASN A 160 -32.52 17.57 -1.80
N LEU A 161 -32.66 16.35 -2.34
CA LEU A 161 -31.63 15.68 -3.14
C LEU A 161 -31.80 15.98 -4.64
N ILE A 162 -33.04 16.03 -5.12
CA ILE A 162 -33.35 16.27 -6.53
C ILE A 162 -33.09 17.73 -6.91
N GLY A 163 -33.38 18.70 -6.03
CA GLY A 163 -33.17 20.13 -6.29
C GLY A 163 -31.75 20.44 -6.78
N PRO A 164 -30.71 20.24 -5.95
CA PRO A 164 -29.32 20.51 -6.33
C PRO A 164 -28.85 19.72 -7.56
N PHE A 165 -29.33 18.49 -7.74
CA PHE A 165 -29.01 17.68 -8.92
C PHE A 165 -29.65 18.25 -10.19
N THR A 166 -30.91 18.67 -10.13
CA THR A 166 -31.60 19.32 -11.25
C THR A 166 -31.00 20.68 -11.57
N ASP A 167 -30.55 21.42 -10.57
CA ASP A 167 -29.87 22.70 -10.74
C ASP A 167 -28.50 22.51 -11.41
N PHE A 168 -27.72 21.51 -10.95
CA PHE A 168 -26.48 21.11 -11.62
C PHE A 168 -26.70 20.74 -13.09
N LEU A 169 -27.73 19.94 -13.39
CA LEU A 169 -28.06 19.57 -14.76
C LEU A 169 -28.46 20.79 -15.59
N LYS A 170 -29.27 21.71 -15.06
CA LYS A 170 -29.65 22.95 -15.77
C LYS A 170 -28.44 23.84 -16.04
N GLU A 171 -27.57 24.02 -15.06
CA GLU A 171 -26.36 24.85 -15.17
C GLU A 171 -25.36 24.27 -16.18
N ASN A 172 -25.23 22.94 -16.24
CA ASN A 172 -24.29 22.27 -17.13
C ASN A 172 -24.90 21.84 -18.47
N ASN A 173 -26.22 21.95 -18.66
CA ASN A 173 -26.89 21.61 -19.93
C ASN A 173 -26.25 22.32 -21.15
N PRO A 174 -25.95 23.64 -21.12
CA PRO A 174 -25.28 24.29 -22.25
C PRO A 174 -23.89 23.72 -22.54
N LYS A 175 -23.13 23.36 -21.49
CA LYS A 175 -21.78 22.75 -21.62
C LYS A 175 -21.87 21.33 -22.17
N LEU A 176 -22.82 20.53 -21.68
CA LEU A 176 -23.08 19.17 -22.16
C LEU A 176 -23.55 19.20 -23.61
N SER A 177 -24.43 20.13 -23.98
CA SER A 177 -24.87 20.32 -25.36
C SER A 177 -23.71 20.69 -26.29
N ALA A 178 -22.82 21.59 -25.86
CA ALA A 178 -21.63 21.96 -26.62
C ALA A 178 -20.66 20.78 -26.79
N ILE A 179 -20.44 19.98 -25.73
CA ILE A 179 -19.63 18.75 -25.80
C ILE A 179 -20.24 17.75 -26.78
N LEU A 180 -21.55 17.50 -26.67
CA LEU A 180 -22.26 16.58 -27.57
C LEU A 180 -22.22 17.06 -29.02
N SER A 181 -22.36 18.35 -29.25
CA SER A 181 -22.23 18.95 -30.59
C SER A 181 -20.81 18.78 -31.16
N ASN A 182 -19.77 19.01 -30.34
CA ASN A 182 -18.38 18.78 -30.74
C ASN A 182 -18.09 17.31 -31.02
N LEU A 183 -18.59 16.39 -30.18
CA LEU A 183 -18.44 14.96 -30.40
C LEU A 183 -19.16 14.50 -31.66
N GLN A 184 -20.35 15.02 -31.93
CA GLN A 184 -21.07 14.72 -33.17
C GLN A 184 -20.31 15.24 -34.39
N ASN A 185 -19.71 16.43 -34.31
CA ASN A 185 -18.89 17.00 -35.38
C ASN A 185 -17.64 16.14 -35.64
N VAL A 186 -16.87 15.84 -34.60
CA VAL A 186 -15.68 14.97 -34.70
C VAL A 186 -16.05 13.58 -35.23
N SER A 187 -17.14 12.98 -34.72
CA SER A 187 -17.63 11.69 -35.19
C SER A 187 -18.03 11.73 -36.67
N THR A 188 -18.66 12.82 -37.11
CA THR A 188 -19.02 13.02 -38.52
C THR A 188 -17.77 13.19 -39.39
N GLN A 189 -16.76 13.95 -38.94
CA GLN A 189 -15.49 14.09 -39.65
C GLN A 189 -14.79 12.74 -39.80
N ILE A 190 -14.73 11.94 -38.73
CA ILE A 190 -14.17 10.58 -38.77
C ILE A 190 -14.93 9.71 -39.77
N ALA A 191 -16.27 9.68 -39.70
CA ALA A 191 -17.10 8.87 -40.60
C ALA A 191 -16.99 9.28 -42.07
N LYS A 192 -16.67 10.54 -42.35
CA LYS A 192 -16.41 11.05 -43.71
C LYS A 192 -14.97 10.82 -44.17
N GLY A 193 -14.10 10.23 -43.35
CA GLY A 193 -12.67 10.07 -43.66
C GLY A 193 -11.88 11.38 -43.60
N GLU A 194 -12.42 12.42 -42.97
CA GLU A 194 -11.78 13.73 -42.81
C GLU A 194 -10.87 13.74 -41.57
N GLY A 195 -9.79 14.55 -41.61
CA GLY A 195 -8.78 14.60 -40.55
C GLY A 195 -7.88 13.35 -40.50
N THR A 196 -6.91 13.35 -39.60
CA THR A 196 -5.93 12.24 -39.49
C THR A 196 -6.58 10.93 -39.05
N ALA A 197 -7.50 10.97 -38.10
CA ALA A 197 -8.23 9.78 -37.63
C ALA A 197 -9.15 9.20 -38.70
N GLY A 198 -9.89 10.03 -39.44
CA GLY A 198 -10.73 9.58 -40.56
C GLY A 198 -9.87 8.97 -41.68
N LYS A 199 -8.80 9.63 -42.10
CA LYS A 199 -7.89 9.11 -43.13
C LYS A 199 -7.23 7.79 -42.74
N LEU A 200 -6.79 7.66 -41.48
CA LEU A 200 -6.17 6.43 -40.98
C LEU A 200 -7.12 5.23 -40.96
N ILE A 201 -8.42 5.45 -40.71
CA ILE A 201 -9.40 4.36 -40.63
C ILE A 201 -9.86 3.90 -42.02
N PHE A 202 -9.88 4.81 -43.01
CA PHE A 202 -10.53 4.57 -44.30
C PHE A 202 -9.59 4.56 -45.52
N GLU A 203 -8.29 4.82 -45.39
CA GLU A 203 -7.37 4.79 -46.54
C GLU A 203 -6.77 3.39 -46.82
N ASP A 204 -7.17 2.80 -47.96
CA ASP A 204 -6.53 1.60 -48.54
C ASP A 204 -5.04 1.81 -48.87
N GLN A 205 -4.61 3.06 -49.05
CA GLN A 205 -3.21 3.40 -49.38
C GLN A 205 -2.25 3.11 -48.23
N LEU A 206 -2.71 3.10 -46.97
CA LEU A 206 -1.89 2.72 -45.82
C LEU A 206 -1.52 1.22 -45.89
N TYR A 207 -2.49 0.38 -46.26
CA TYR A 207 -2.27 -1.05 -46.48
C TYR A 207 -1.22 -1.27 -47.59
N HIS A 208 -1.36 -0.56 -48.72
CA HIS A 208 -0.39 -0.62 -49.81
C HIS A 208 1.00 -0.09 -49.43
N SER A 209 1.07 1.03 -48.72
CA SER A 209 2.35 1.62 -48.28
C SER A 209 3.09 0.73 -47.28
N LEU A 210 2.34 0.06 -46.39
CA LEU A 210 2.89 -0.94 -45.46
C LEU A 210 3.38 -2.18 -46.21
N LEU A 211 2.62 -2.69 -47.17
CA LEU A 211 3.04 -3.82 -48.02
C LEU A 211 4.26 -3.50 -48.88
N SER A 212 4.34 -2.30 -49.47
CA SER A 212 5.50 -1.86 -50.24
C SER A 212 6.73 -1.68 -49.34
N THR A 213 6.57 -1.17 -48.12
CA THR A 213 7.67 -1.06 -47.15
C THR A 213 8.19 -2.44 -46.75
N VAL A 214 7.30 -3.39 -46.48
CA VAL A 214 7.66 -4.79 -46.18
C VAL A 214 8.35 -5.46 -47.37
N THR A 215 7.86 -5.23 -48.58
CA THR A 215 8.45 -5.78 -49.81
C THR A 215 9.85 -5.21 -50.07
N ASN A 216 10.01 -3.89 -49.95
CA ASN A 216 11.30 -3.22 -50.13
C ASN A 216 12.33 -3.66 -49.07
N LEU A 217 11.90 -3.85 -47.81
CA LEU A 217 12.78 -4.39 -46.75
C LEU A 217 13.27 -5.81 -47.06
N ASN A 218 12.43 -6.65 -47.68
CA ASN A 218 12.84 -7.98 -48.13
C ASN A 218 13.88 -7.89 -49.27
N THR A 219 13.69 -7.00 -50.25
CA THR A 219 14.65 -6.79 -51.34
C THR A 219 15.99 -6.25 -50.84
N THR A 220 15.96 -5.25 -49.94
CA THR A 220 17.18 -4.75 -49.28
C THR A 220 17.91 -5.84 -48.51
N SER A 221 17.18 -6.77 -47.88
CA SER A 221 17.80 -7.91 -47.18
C SER A 221 18.53 -8.87 -48.12
N ASP A 222 18.05 -9.07 -49.35
CA ASP A 222 18.72 -9.90 -50.35
C ASP A 222 19.93 -9.20 -50.99
N GLU A 223 19.85 -7.88 -51.21
CA GLU A 223 21.00 -7.07 -51.64
C GLU A 223 22.11 -7.01 -50.58
N ILE A 224 21.74 -6.94 -49.29
CA ILE A 224 22.68 -7.01 -48.17
C ILE A 224 23.39 -8.38 -48.15
N LYS A 225 22.67 -9.50 -48.37
CA LYS A 225 23.29 -10.82 -48.46
C LYS A 225 24.28 -10.93 -49.62
N LEU A 226 23.92 -10.38 -50.79
CA LEU A 226 24.81 -10.34 -51.95
C LEU A 226 26.07 -9.52 -51.66
N THR A 227 25.90 -8.34 -51.06
CA THR A 227 27.02 -7.47 -50.67
C THR A 227 27.94 -8.15 -49.65
N ILE A 228 27.37 -8.83 -48.64
CA ILE A 228 28.15 -9.59 -47.64
C ILE A 228 28.89 -10.75 -48.29
N SER A 229 28.27 -11.45 -49.25
CA SER A 229 28.90 -12.54 -50.01
C SER A 229 30.07 -12.04 -50.86
N GLN A 230 29.88 -10.92 -51.58
CA GLN A 230 30.93 -10.29 -52.38
C GLN A 230 32.08 -9.77 -51.51
N ALA A 231 31.76 -9.14 -50.37
CA ALA A 231 32.75 -8.67 -49.41
C ALA A 231 33.59 -9.83 -48.83
N ARG A 232 32.96 -10.98 -48.51
CA ARG A 232 33.69 -12.18 -48.10
C ARG A 232 34.66 -12.64 -49.19
N GLY A 233 34.24 -12.66 -50.45
CA GLY A 233 35.12 -13.02 -51.57
C GLY A 233 36.33 -12.10 -51.73
N VAL A 234 36.16 -10.80 -51.54
CA VAL A 234 37.28 -9.83 -51.55
C VAL A 234 38.23 -10.07 -50.37
N ILE A 235 37.70 -10.31 -49.17
CA ILE A 235 38.51 -10.60 -47.97
C ILE A 235 39.30 -11.91 -48.15
N GLU A 236 38.71 -12.91 -48.80
CA GLU A 236 39.36 -14.18 -49.13
C GLU A 236 40.51 -13.97 -50.13
N GLN A 237 40.29 -13.15 -51.17
CA GLN A 237 41.34 -12.77 -52.13
C GLN A 237 42.49 -11.99 -51.47
N ILE A 238 42.19 -11.08 -50.55
CA ILE A 238 43.19 -10.34 -49.77
C ILE A 238 44.00 -11.31 -48.90
N SER A 239 43.33 -12.21 -48.18
CA SER A 239 43.96 -13.20 -47.30
C SER A 239 44.84 -14.19 -48.08
N ALA A 240 44.43 -14.54 -49.30
CA ALA A 240 45.17 -15.39 -50.22
C ALA A 240 46.36 -14.67 -50.92
N GLY A 241 46.60 -13.40 -50.64
CA GLY A 241 47.68 -12.63 -51.25
C GLY A 241 47.43 -12.21 -52.70
N GLN A 242 46.18 -12.28 -53.16
CA GLN A 242 45.79 -11.94 -54.53
C GLN A 242 45.44 -10.45 -54.65
N GLY A 243 45.65 -9.88 -55.84
CA GLY A 243 45.46 -8.44 -56.07
C GLY A 243 46.53 -7.55 -55.42
N THR A 244 46.44 -6.24 -55.63
CA THR A 244 47.41 -5.28 -55.09
C THR A 244 47.36 -5.22 -53.56
N LEU A 245 46.17 -5.27 -52.96
CA LEU A 245 45.99 -5.26 -51.50
C LEU A 245 46.45 -6.56 -50.83
N GLY A 246 46.14 -7.72 -51.42
CA GLY A 246 46.63 -9.00 -50.90
C GLY A 246 48.14 -9.12 -50.98
N LYS A 247 48.74 -8.67 -52.10
CA LYS A 247 50.20 -8.58 -52.24
C LYS A 247 50.78 -7.62 -51.19
N LEU A 248 50.22 -6.42 -51.06
CA LEU A 248 50.69 -5.41 -50.11
C LEU A 248 50.58 -5.87 -48.64
N ALA A 249 49.51 -6.59 -48.29
CA ALA A 249 49.29 -7.11 -46.94
C ALA A 249 50.25 -8.27 -46.58
N LYS A 250 50.81 -8.97 -47.57
CA LYS A 250 51.70 -10.12 -47.40
C LYS A 250 53.18 -9.81 -47.65
N ASP A 251 53.51 -8.61 -48.12
CA ASP A 251 54.86 -8.30 -48.59
C ASP A 251 55.78 -7.78 -47.47
N ASP A 252 56.63 -8.66 -46.95
CA ASP A 252 57.68 -8.33 -45.96
C ASP A 252 58.72 -7.32 -46.49
N THR A 253 58.88 -7.19 -47.81
CA THR A 253 59.86 -6.26 -48.39
C THR A 253 59.41 -4.82 -48.26
N LEU A 254 58.11 -4.56 -48.34
CA LEU A 254 57.56 -3.21 -48.22
C LEU A 254 57.78 -2.61 -46.83
N TYR A 255 57.64 -3.44 -45.78
CA TYR A 255 57.96 -3.03 -44.41
C TYR A 255 59.43 -2.63 -44.28
N ARG A 256 60.32 -3.36 -44.95
CA ARG A 256 61.77 -3.11 -44.93
C ARG A 256 62.15 -1.85 -45.71
N GLU A 257 61.57 -1.64 -46.89
CA GLU A 257 61.77 -0.42 -47.68
C GLU A 257 61.17 0.82 -47.00
N ALA A 258 59.99 0.70 -46.38
CA ALA A 258 59.37 1.79 -45.60
C ALA A 258 60.20 2.15 -44.37
N THR A 259 60.74 1.16 -43.66
CA THR A 259 61.64 1.39 -42.51
C THR A 259 62.95 2.05 -42.95
N THR A 260 63.48 1.66 -44.11
CA THR A 260 64.68 2.28 -44.70
C THR A 260 64.41 3.74 -45.10
N GLY A 261 63.28 4.01 -45.75
CA GLY A 261 62.85 5.37 -46.08
C GLY A 261 62.66 6.25 -44.84
N MET A 262 62.05 5.71 -43.78
CA MET A 262 61.87 6.42 -42.51
C MET A 262 63.21 6.73 -41.82
N THR A 263 64.18 5.83 -41.94
CA THR A 263 65.54 6.03 -41.41
C THR A 263 66.25 7.17 -42.14
N ASN A 264 66.18 7.19 -43.49
CA ASN A 264 66.74 8.27 -44.30
C ASN A 264 66.06 9.62 -44.00
N PHE A 265 64.74 9.62 -43.82
CA PHE A 265 63.98 10.82 -43.46
C PHE A 265 64.39 11.36 -42.08
N LYS A 266 64.55 10.47 -41.09
CA LYS A 266 65.04 10.84 -39.75
C LYS A 266 66.43 11.50 -39.81
N GLU A 267 67.32 11.01 -40.66
CA GLU A 267 68.66 11.60 -40.83
C GLU A 267 68.59 13.02 -41.41
N ILE A 268 67.70 13.27 -42.37
CA ILE A 268 67.44 14.61 -42.92
C ILE A 268 66.95 15.56 -41.82
N LEU A 269 65.99 15.12 -41.01
CA LEU A 269 65.48 15.91 -39.89
C LEU A 269 66.57 16.23 -38.85
N GLN A 270 67.47 15.29 -38.56
CA GLN A 270 68.60 15.53 -37.67
C GLN A 270 69.59 16.55 -38.24
N LYS A 271 69.95 16.43 -39.52
CA LYS A 271 70.83 17.41 -40.20
C LYS A 271 70.23 18.82 -40.17
N MET A 272 68.93 18.93 -40.37
CA MET A 272 68.21 20.21 -40.27
C MET A 272 68.23 20.80 -38.85
N ASN A 273 67.97 19.97 -37.83
CA ASN A 273 68.00 20.43 -36.43
C ASN A 273 69.42 20.82 -35.97
N GLN A 274 70.46 20.17 -36.51
CA GLN A 274 71.86 20.49 -36.22
C GLN A 274 72.39 21.70 -37.02
N GLY A 275 71.53 22.43 -37.74
CA GLY A 275 71.93 23.60 -38.52
C GLY A 275 72.74 23.27 -39.78
N GLN A 276 72.75 22.01 -40.22
CA GLN A 276 73.49 21.58 -41.41
C GLN A 276 72.64 21.76 -42.68
N GLY A 277 73.30 22.10 -43.79
CA GLY A 277 72.64 22.41 -45.06
C GLY A 277 72.00 23.81 -45.07
N SER A 278 71.55 24.25 -46.25
CA SER A 278 70.96 25.59 -46.43
C SER A 278 69.71 25.78 -45.56
N VAL A 279 68.86 24.76 -45.45
CA VAL A 279 67.63 24.80 -44.63
C VAL A 279 67.94 24.82 -43.14
N GLY A 280 68.87 23.97 -42.66
CA GLY A 280 69.27 23.97 -41.26
C GLY A 280 69.93 25.30 -40.85
N LYS A 281 70.78 25.86 -41.71
CA LYS A 281 71.37 27.19 -41.50
C LYS A 281 70.29 28.28 -41.46
N LEU A 282 69.33 28.24 -42.39
CA LEU A 282 68.24 29.23 -42.45
C LEU A 282 67.34 29.19 -41.21
N ILE A 283 67.00 28.00 -40.73
CA ILE A 283 66.12 27.83 -39.56
C ILE A 283 66.81 28.29 -38.26
N ASN A 284 68.13 28.13 -38.14
CA ASN A 284 68.87 28.43 -36.92
C ASN A 284 69.62 29.77 -36.93
N ASP A 285 69.46 30.61 -37.96
CA ASP A 285 70.18 31.88 -38.08
C ASP A 285 69.45 33.01 -37.31
N GLU A 286 69.97 33.35 -36.12
CA GLU A 286 69.48 34.49 -35.32
C GLU A 286 69.59 35.85 -36.03
N SER A 287 70.50 35.99 -37.00
CA SER A 287 70.69 37.25 -37.73
C SER A 287 69.51 37.56 -38.64
N LEU A 288 68.83 36.55 -39.18
CA LEU A 288 67.60 36.74 -39.96
C LEU A 288 66.49 37.33 -39.10
N TYR A 289 66.32 36.85 -37.86
CA TYR A 289 65.36 37.41 -36.93
C TYR A 289 65.69 38.88 -36.58
N LYS A 290 66.98 39.18 -36.33
CA LYS A 290 67.44 40.55 -36.10
C LYS A 290 67.22 41.46 -37.30
N ASN A 291 67.53 40.99 -38.51
CA ASN A 291 67.37 41.74 -39.75
C ASN A 291 65.91 41.98 -40.10
N ALA A 292 65.04 40.99 -39.88
CA ALA A 292 63.59 41.15 -40.03
C ALA A 292 63.03 42.18 -39.04
N LYS A 293 63.45 42.11 -37.77
CA LYS A 293 63.05 43.08 -36.73
C LYS A 293 63.53 44.50 -37.06
N MET A 294 64.78 44.66 -37.49
CA MET A 294 65.31 45.97 -37.91
C MET A 294 64.60 46.51 -39.15
N THR A 295 64.22 45.64 -40.09
CA THR A 295 63.44 46.06 -41.27
C THR A 295 62.07 46.57 -40.85
N LEU A 296 61.37 45.86 -39.96
CA LEU A 296 60.09 46.29 -39.41
C LEU A 296 60.21 47.63 -38.65
N GLN A 297 61.24 47.79 -37.82
CA GLN A 297 61.49 49.05 -37.11
C GLN A 297 61.80 50.23 -38.05
N LYS A 298 62.48 49.99 -39.18
CA LYS A 298 62.71 51.02 -40.20
C LYS A 298 61.42 51.42 -40.92
N VAL A 299 60.54 50.45 -41.20
CA VAL A 299 59.23 50.71 -41.81
C VAL A 299 58.34 51.49 -40.84
N GLU A 300 58.34 51.13 -39.55
CA GLU A 300 57.59 51.82 -38.50
C GLU A 300 58.04 53.27 -38.35
N LYS A 301 59.35 53.52 -38.23
CA LYS A 301 59.90 54.89 -38.19
C LYS A 301 59.62 55.73 -39.44
N ALA A 302 59.62 55.11 -40.63
CA ALA A 302 59.27 55.81 -41.86
C ALA A 302 57.78 56.19 -41.88
N THR A 303 56.92 55.43 -41.20
CA THR A 303 55.49 55.69 -41.11
C THR A 303 55.18 56.76 -40.06
N GLU A 304 55.85 56.75 -38.90
CA GLU A 304 55.70 57.80 -37.87
C GLU A 304 56.12 59.20 -38.39
N GLY A 305 57.16 59.28 -39.22
CA GLY A 305 57.56 60.54 -39.86
C GLY A 305 56.55 61.11 -40.87
N LEU A 306 55.60 60.30 -41.33
CA LEU A 306 54.49 60.72 -42.19
C LEU A 306 53.27 61.20 -41.38
N GLU A 307 53.18 60.86 -40.10
CA GLU A 307 52.06 61.21 -39.21
C GLU A 307 52.28 62.55 -38.50
N ASP A 308 53.55 62.93 -38.23
CA ASP A 308 53.94 64.15 -37.50
C ASP A 308 54.05 65.42 -38.39
N GLN A 309 53.62 65.34 -39.65
CA GLN A 309 53.33 66.50 -40.51
C GLN A 309 51.84 66.51 -40.87
N GLY A 310 51.05 67.27 -40.11
CA GLY A 310 49.63 67.46 -40.40
C GLY A 310 49.37 67.96 -41.84
N PRO A 311 48.18 67.67 -42.44
CA PRO A 311 47.94 67.66 -43.89
C PRO A 311 48.06 69.02 -44.63
N LEU A 312 48.50 70.09 -43.98
CA LEU A 312 48.46 71.46 -44.51
C LEU A 312 49.84 72.09 -44.82
N SER A 313 50.96 71.37 -44.67
CA SER A 313 52.29 71.89 -45.07
C SER A 313 52.87 71.32 -46.38
N ILE A 314 52.31 70.24 -46.94
CA ILE A 314 52.87 69.59 -48.14
C ILE A 314 52.43 70.29 -49.44
N LEU A 315 51.33 71.06 -49.43
CA LEU A 315 50.90 71.85 -50.58
C LEU A 315 51.61 73.21 -50.73
N GLY A 316 52.31 73.69 -49.69
CA GLY A 316 53.10 74.92 -49.74
C GLY A 316 54.50 74.75 -50.37
N THR A 317 55.06 73.54 -50.34
CA THR A 317 56.46 73.30 -50.76
C THR A 317 56.61 73.01 -52.26
N ILE A 318 55.53 72.70 -52.98
CA ILE A 318 55.59 72.45 -54.43
C ILE A 318 55.48 73.74 -55.25
N MET A 319 54.97 74.86 -54.70
CA MET A 319 54.75 76.12 -55.44
C MET A 319 55.81 77.20 -55.23
N GLY A 320 56.85 76.96 -54.40
CA GLY A 320 57.87 77.95 -54.04
C GLY A 320 59.27 77.77 -54.65
N SER A 321 59.48 76.79 -55.54
CA SER A 321 60.80 76.56 -56.18
C SER A 321 60.78 76.65 -57.71
N LEU A 322 59.84 77.40 -58.28
CA LEU A 322 59.86 77.80 -59.70
C LEU A 322 59.94 79.33 -59.92
N PHE A 323 60.27 80.09 -58.87
CA PHE A 323 60.89 81.42 -58.93
C PHE A 323 61.89 81.59 -57.80
#